data_AF-A0A6N9TLF2-F1
#
_entry.id   AF-A0A6N9TLF2-F1
#
_cell.length_a   1.000
_cell.length_b   1.000
_cell.length_c   1.000
_cell.angle_alpha   90.00
_cell.angle_beta   90.00
_cell.angle_gamma   90.00
#
_symmetry.space_group_name_H-M   'P 1'
#
loop_
_entity.id
_entity.type
_entity.pdbx_description
1 polymer ?
#
loop_
_entity_poly.entity_id
_entity_poly.type
_entity_poly.pdbx_seq_one_letter_code
_entity_poly.pdbx_strand_id
1 'polypeptide(L)'
;MAIDRNAWIFGLAVAAIAVLFSLTSPAKQESIAAYFLVFFMCGIPAGVGFFIGQRSHKQPLKIQHILLAAFITYFLTDNSVKLIGLTQEYWYLTIAVLFALSTLVSWRLPKMFNKVEASK
;
A
#
# COMPACT_ATOMS: atom_id res chain seq x y z
N MET A 1 9.85 -3.05 17.01
CA MET A 1 10.56 -1.90 16.42
C MET A 1 10.79 -2.02 14.91
N ALA A 2 11.48 -3.04 14.38
CA ALA A 2 11.76 -3.10 12.93
C ALA A 2 10.51 -3.31 12.06
N ILE A 3 9.55 -4.13 12.52
CA ILE A 3 8.28 -4.40 11.81
C ILE A 3 7.39 -3.15 11.82
N ASP A 4 7.30 -2.46 12.96
CA ASP A 4 6.53 -1.22 13.10
C ASP A 4 7.04 -0.17 12.11
N ARG A 5 8.37 0.03 12.08
CA ARG A 5 9.01 0.96 11.15
C ARG A 5 8.74 0.61 9.68
N ASN A 6 8.81 -0.67 9.32
CA ASN A 6 8.58 -1.12 7.94
C ASN A 6 7.14 -0.86 7.50
N ALA A 7 6.16 -1.09 8.39
CA ALA A 7 4.76 -0.79 8.13
C ALA A 7 4.50 0.71 7.97
N TRP A 8 5.13 1.55 8.80
CA TRP A 8 5.06 3.01 8.66
C TRP A 8 5.64 3.48 7.32
N ILE A 9 6.82 2.96 6.93
CA ILE A 9 7.45 3.30 5.64
C ILE A 9 6.56 2.85 4.48
N PHE A 10 5.98 1.66 4.56
CA PHE A 10 5.06 1.16 3.53
C PHE A 10 3.81 2.04 3.40
N GLY A 11 3.15 2.35 4.53
CA GLY A 11 1.96 3.20 4.54
C GLY A 11 2.26 4.61 4.00
N LEU A 12 3.37 5.22 4.41
CA LEU A 12 3.84 6.51 3.88
C LEU A 12 4.11 6.46 2.37
N ALA A 13 4.74 5.39 1.88
CA ALA A 13 5.01 5.22 0.46
C ALA A 13 3.72 5.08 -0.35
N VAL A 14 2.78 4.25 0.10
CA VAL A 14 1.47 4.10 -0.56
C VAL A 14 0.70 5.42 -0.55
N ALA A 15 0.72 6.17 0.56
CA ALA A 15 0.06 7.47 0.67
C ALA A 15 0.66 8.50 -0.29
N ALA A 16 1.99 8.58 -0.38
CA ALA A 16 2.68 9.47 -1.30
C ALA A 16 2.37 9.11 -2.77
N ILE A 17 2.39 7.82 -3.11
CA ILE A 17 2.03 7.34 -4.45
C ILE A 17 0.57 7.65 -4.75
N ALA A 18 -0.35 7.44 -3.80
CA ALA A 18 -1.75 7.83 -3.96
C ALA A 18 -1.89 9.31 -4.24
N VAL A 19 -1.26 10.18 -3.46
CA VAL A 19 -1.28 11.64 -3.70
C VAL A 19 -0.70 12.02 -5.07
N LEU A 20 0.40 11.39 -5.49
CA LEU A 20 1.05 11.68 -6.77
C LEU A 20 0.25 11.19 -7.99
N PHE A 21 -0.40 10.02 -7.89
CA PHE A 21 -1.08 9.36 -9.02
C PHE A 21 -2.62 9.54 -9.00
N SER A 22 -3.22 9.92 -7.87
CA SER A 22 -4.63 10.36 -7.77
C SER A 22 -4.92 11.69 -8.47
N LEU A 23 -3.95 12.28 -9.17
CA LEU A 23 -4.17 13.33 -10.17
C LEU A 23 -5.18 12.94 -11.28
N THR A 24 -5.68 11.70 -11.30
CA THR A 24 -6.68 11.21 -12.27
C THR A 24 -8.13 11.05 -11.76
N SER A 25 -8.42 11.17 -10.45
CA SER A 25 -9.81 11.16 -9.90
C SER A 25 -9.75 11.34 -8.37
N PRO A 26 -10.53 12.17 -7.67
CA PRO A 26 -11.20 13.45 -7.91
C PRO A 26 -10.37 14.63 -7.35
N ALA A 27 -9.04 14.58 -7.48
CA ALA A 27 -8.11 15.67 -7.11
C ALA A 27 -8.17 16.90 -8.04
N LYS A 28 -9.29 17.08 -8.76
CA LYS A 28 -9.68 18.36 -9.39
C LYS A 28 -10.26 19.36 -8.37
N GLN A 29 -10.19 19.06 -7.08
CA GLN A 29 -10.45 20.04 -6.03
C GLN A 29 -9.11 20.62 -5.56
N GLU A 30 -8.90 21.91 -5.83
CA GLU A 30 -7.71 22.71 -5.51
C GLU A 30 -7.39 22.85 -4.00
N SER A 31 -7.95 21.98 -3.17
CA SER A 31 -7.88 22.04 -1.72
C SER A 31 -6.80 21.12 -1.17
N ILE A 32 -5.87 21.70 -0.41
CA ILE A 32 -4.86 21.00 0.39
C ILE A 32 -5.49 19.91 1.27
N ALA A 33 -6.71 20.13 1.77
CA ALA A 33 -7.43 19.16 2.60
C ALA A 33 -7.75 17.84 1.87
N ALA A 34 -8.01 17.89 0.55
CA ALA A 34 -8.27 16.69 -0.23
C ALA A 34 -7.03 15.80 -0.33
N TYR A 35 -5.84 16.39 -0.45
CA TYR A 35 -4.58 15.64 -0.46
C TYR A 35 -4.31 14.96 0.88
N PHE A 36 -4.54 15.65 2.00
CA PHE A 36 -4.42 15.05 3.33
C PHE A 36 -5.42 13.91 3.51
N LEU A 37 -6.65 14.07 3.03
CA LEU A 37 -7.67 13.05 3.13
C LEU A 37 -7.28 11.78 2.35
N VAL A 38 -6.82 11.93 1.09
CA VAL A 38 -6.29 10.80 0.30
C VAL A 38 -5.09 10.14 0.99
N PHE A 39 -4.17 10.96 1.52
CA PHE A 39 -2.99 10.48 2.23
C PHE A 39 -3.37 9.59 3.42
N PHE A 40 -4.30 10.03 4.27
CA PHE A 40 -4.73 9.23 5.42
C PHE A 40 -5.58 8.02 5.03
N MET A 41 -6.48 8.17 4.05
CA MET A 41 -7.38 7.09 3.62
C MET A 41 -6.65 5.96 2.90
N CYS A 42 -5.56 6.24 2.19
CA CYS A 42 -4.75 5.20 1.57
C CYS A 42 -3.61 4.72 2.47
N GLY A 43 -2.92 5.65 3.16
CA GLY A 43 -1.73 5.36 3.94
C GLY A 43 -1.98 4.50 5.17
N ILE A 44 -3.00 4.85 5.97
CA ILE A 44 -3.28 4.13 7.23
C ILE A 44 -3.71 2.68 6.93
N PRO A 45 -4.70 2.40 6.07
CA PRO A 45 -5.13 1.03 5.82
C PRO A 45 -4.03 0.17 5.18
N ALA A 46 -3.25 0.74 4.26
CA ALA A 46 -2.11 0.04 3.65
C ALA A 46 -1.04 -0.31 4.69
N GLY A 47 -0.66 0.64 5.55
CA GLY A 47 0.32 0.42 6.62
C GLY A 47 -0.16 -0.64 7.62
N VAL A 48 -1.42 -0.59 8.05
CA VAL A 48 -2.00 -1.57 8.98
C VAL A 48 -2.08 -2.97 8.35
N GLY A 49 -2.55 -3.08 7.10
CA GLY A 49 -2.58 -4.35 6.38
C GLY A 49 -1.18 -4.96 6.22
N PHE A 50 -0.21 -4.13 5.85
CA PHE A 50 1.20 -4.55 5.74
C PHE A 50 1.77 -5.00 7.09
N PHE A 51 1.46 -4.29 8.18
CA PHE A 51 1.86 -4.67 9.53
C PHE A 51 1.33 -6.06 9.92
N ILE A 52 0.04 -6.31 9.69
CA ILE A 52 -0.61 -7.58 10.01
C ILE A 52 0.02 -8.73 9.21
N GLY A 53 0.21 -8.57 7.91
CA GLY A 53 0.81 -9.62 7.09
C GLY A 53 2.29 -9.88 7.41
N GLN A 54 3.06 -8.84 7.74
CA GLN A 54 4.48 -8.98 8.13
C GLN A 54 4.64 -9.64 9.52
N ARG A 55 3.70 -9.41 10.45
CA ARG A 55 3.73 -10.01 11.79
C ARG A 55 3.72 -11.54 11.76
N SER A 56 3.16 -12.14 10.71
CA SER A 56 3.10 -13.60 10.53
C SER A 56 4.45 -14.24 10.20
N HIS A 57 5.40 -13.52 9.58
CA HIS A 57 6.69 -14.11 9.16
C HIS A 57 7.91 -13.55 9.90
N LYS A 58 7.80 -12.39 10.56
CA LYS A 58 8.86 -11.72 11.35
C LYS A 58 10.22 -11.57 10.65
N GLN A 59 10.26 -11.70 9.33
CA GLN A 59 11.50 -11.64 8.57
C GLN A 59 11.83 -10.17 8.21
N PRO A 60 13.12 -9.79 8.31
CA PRO A 60 13.56 -8.46 7.94
C PRO A 60 13.39 -8.27 6.42
N LEU A 61 12.94 -7.08 6.03
CA LEU A 61 12.80 -6.65 4.64
C LEU A 61 13.64 -5.39 4.46
N LYS A 62 14.43 -5.35 3.38
CA LYS A 62 15.14 -4.13 2.97
C LYS A 62 14.14 -3.07 2.51
N ILE A 63 14.46 -1.80 2.75
CA ILE A 63 13.63 -0.65 2.38
C ILE A 63 13.26 -0.64 0.90
N GLN A 64 14.18 -1.01 0.01
CA GLN A 64 13.94 -1.07 -1.44
C GLN A 64 12.77 -2.02 -1.79
N HIS A 65 12.69 -3.18 -1.15
CA HIS A 65 11.60 -4.13 -1.37
C HIS A 65 10.26 -3.60 -0.84
N ILE A 66 10.29 -2.83 0.26
CA ILE A 66 9.09 -2.21 0.84
C ILE A 66 8.54 -1.13 -0.10
N LEU A 67 9.41 -0.28 -0.66
CA LEU A 67 9.01 0.76 -1.60
C LEU A 67 8.46 0.16 -2.91
N LEU A 68 9.13 -0.87 -3.45
CA LEU A 68 8.64 -1.59 -4.63
C LEU A 68 7.28 -2.25 -4.37
N ALA A 69 7.12 -2.87 -3.20
CA ALA A 69 5.86 -3.47 -2.78
C ALA A 69 4.74 -2.43 -2.69
N ALA A 70 5.02 -1.25 -2.13
CA ALA A 70 4.05 -0.16 -2.01
C ALA A 70 3.57 0.30 -3.39
N PHE A 71 4.50 0.45 -4.34
CA PHE A 71 4.18 0.82 -5.73
C PHE A 71 3.30 -0.22 -6.41
N ILE A 72 3.68 -1.49 -6.37
CA ILE A 72 2.90 -2.58 -6.97
C ILE A 72 1.51 -2.67 -6.34
N THR A 73 1.42 -2.57 -5.01
CA THR A 73 0.17 -2.68 -4.26
C THR A 73 -0.80 -1.57 -4.65
N TYR A 74 -0.32 -0.32 -4.74
CA TYR A 74 -1.13 0.80 -5.17
C TYR A 74 -1.65 0.61 -6.60
N PHE A 75 -0.77 0.29 -7.56
CA PHE A 75 -1.18 0.12 -8.95
C PHE A 75 -2.15 -1.05 -9.14
N LEU A 76 -1.95 -2.18 -8.45
CA LEU A 76 -2.92 -3.28 -8.49
C LEU A 76 -4.27 -2.84 -7.93
N THR A 77 -4.27 -2.09 -6.81
CA THR A 77 -5.49 -1.60 -6.19
C THR A 77 -6.23 -0.66 -7.14
N ASP A 78 -5.54 0.35 -7.67
CA ASP A 78 -6.11 1.36 -8.57
C ASP A 78 -6.68 0.72 -9.85
N ASN A 79 -5.94 -0.20 -10.47
CA ASN A 79 -6.42 -0.91 -11.65
C ASN A 79 -7.60 -1.84 -11.32
N SER A 80 -7.57 -2.55 -10.20
CA SER A 80 -8.66 -3.45 -9.80
C SER A 80 -9.96 -2.67 -9.55
N VAL A 81 -9.87 -1.54 -8.86
CA VAL A 81 -11.02 -0.67 -8.58
C VAL A 81 -11.56 -0.05 -9.87
N LYS A 82 -10.69 0.39 -10.79
CA LYS A 82 -11.07 0.88 -12.13
C LYS A 82 -11.75 -0.19 -12.97
N LEU A 83 -11.22 -1.41 -12.98
CA LEU A 83 -11.76 -2.52 -13.77
C LEU A 83 -13.18 -2.92 -13.34
N ILE A 84 -13.49 -2.80 -12.06
CA ILE A 84 -14.80 -3.14 -11.49
C ILE A 84 -15.77 -1.94 -11.55
N GLY A 85 -15.34 -0.78 -12.07
CA GLY A 85 -16.18 0.42 -12.20
C GLY A 85 -16.52 1.09 -10.86
N LEU A 86 -15.74 0.82 -9.80
CA LEU A 86 -16.01 1.22 -8.42
C LEU A 86 -15.58 2.65 -8.08
N THR A 87 -15.27 3.49 -9.08
CA THR A 87 -14.32 4.59 -8.93
C THR A 87 -14.82 5.85 -8.23
N GLN A 88 -16.08 5.95 -7.79
CA GLN A 88 -16.54 7.07 -6.95
C GLN A 88 -17.57 6.70 -5.87
N GLU A 89 -18.56 5.86 -6.16
CA GLU A 89 -19.62 5.56 -5.17
C GLU A 89 -19.15 4.68 -4.00
N TYR A 90 -18.07 3.93 -4.20
CA TYR A 90 -17.66 2.84 -3.31
C TYR A 90 -16.23 3.01 -2.79
N TRP A 91 -15.89 4.22 -2.34
CA TRP A 91 -14.55 4.57 -1.81
C TRP A 91 -14.06 3.61 -0.71
N TYR A 92 -14.97 3.03 0.06
CA TYR A 92 -14.68 2.06 1.11
C TYR A 92 -14.20 0.70 0.57
N LEU A 93 -14.62 0.31 -0.63
CA LEU A 93 -14.12 -0.89 -1.31
C LEU A 93 -12.67 -0.71 -1.76
N THR A 94 -12.29 0.49 -2.21
CA THR A 94 -10.88 0.82 -2.49
C THR A 94 -10.01 0.60 -1.26
N ILE A 95 -10.47 1.03 -0.09
CA ILE A 95 -9.78 0.81 1.18
C ILE A 95 -9.68 -0.68 1.52
N ALA A 96 -10.77 -1.43 1.36
CA ALA A 96 -10.80 -2.86 1.65
C ALA A 96 -9.84 -3.66 0.74
N VAL A 97 -9.83 -3.36 -0.56
CA VAL A 97 -8.92 -3.97 -1.54
C VAL A 97 -7.48 -3.61 -1.23
N LEU A 98 -7.19 -2.34 -0.93
CA LEU A 98 -5.86 -1.87 -0.56
C LEU A 98 -5.35 -2.60 0.69
N PHE A 99 -6.20 -2.73 1.71
CA PHE A 99 -5.88 -3.44 2.95
C PHE A 99 -5.58 -4.93 2.69
N ALA A 100 -6.44 -5.60 1.93
CA ALA A 100 -6.30 -7.01 1.61
C ALA A 100 -5.01 -7.28 0.80
N LEU A 101 -4.75 -6.47 -0.24
CA LEU A 101 -3.55 -6.59 -1.05
C LEU A 101 -2.29 -6.28 -0.24
N SER A 102 -2.29 -5.23 0.59
CA SER A 102 -1.15 -4.90 1.46
C SER A 102 -0.81 -6.04 2.43
N THR A 103 -1.83 -6.72 2.95
CA THR A 103 -1.69 -7.91 3.80
C THR A 103 -1.11 -9.09 3.03
N LEU A 104 -1.62 -9.38 1.83
CA LEU A 104 -1.13 -10.47 0.98
C LEU A 104 0.32 -10.25 0.53
N VAL A 105 0.63 -9.02 0.11
CA VAL A 105 1.94 -8.60 -0.37
C VAL A 105 2.97 -8.72 0.76
N SER A 106 2.70 -8.17 1.94
CA SER A 106 3.58 -8.33 3.11
C SER A 106 3.73 -9.78 3.58
N TRP A 107 2.69 -10.61 3.39
CA TRP A 107 2.75 -12.04 3.70
C TRP A 107 3.63 -12.84 2.73
N ARG A 108 3.65 -12.47 1.43
CA ARG A 108 4.44 -13.16 0.40
C ARG A 108 5.84 -12.60 0.18
N LEU A 109 6.06 -11.31 0.41
CA LEU A 109 7.35 -10.64 0.13
C LEU A 109 8.55 -11.31 0.80
N PRO A 110 8.51 -11.67 2.09
CA PRO A 110 9.65 -12.30 2.74
C PRO A 110 10.02 -13.63 2.09
N LYS A 111 9.03 -14.43 1.67
CA LYS A 111 9.26 -15.71 1.00
C LYS A 111 9.88 -15.56 -0.39
N MET A 112 9.60 -14.46 -1.08
CA MET A 112 10.15 -14.20 -2.41
C MET A 112 11.58 -13.67 -2.34
N PHE A 113 11.86 -12.71 -1.47
CA PHE A 113 13.15 -12.03 -1.45
C PHE A 113 14.21 -12.73 -0.58
N ASN A 114 13.84 -13.39 0.52
CA ASN A 114 14.82 -14.12 1.34
C ASN A 114 15.24 -15.47 0.74
N LYS A 115 14.41 -16.08 -0.13
CA LYS A 115 14.84 -17.24 -0.93
C LYS A 115 15.98 -16.89 -1.89
N VAL A 116 16.03 -15.64 -2.36
CA VAL A 116 17.05 -15.18 -3.31
C VAL A 116 18.38 -14.90 -2.59
N GLU A 117 18.35 -14.44 -1.32
CA GLU A 117 19.57 -14.26 -0.52
C GLU A 117 20.18 -15.58 -0.02
N ALA A 118 19.37 -16.61 0.28
CA ALA A 118 19.89 -17.92 0.69
C ALA A 118 20.47 -18.76 -0.46
N SER A 119 20.30 -18.30 -1.71
CA SER A 119 20.79 -18.97 -2.92
C SER A 119 22.03 -18.29 -3.53
N LYS A 120 22.63 -17.32 -2.84
CA LYS A 120 23.93 -16.74 -3.15
C LYS A 120 24.97 -17.26 -2.16
#